data_AF-A0A976EDB8-F1
#
_entry.id   AF-A0A976EDB8-F1
#
_cell.length_a   1.000
_cell.length_b   1.000
_cell.length_c   1.000
_cell.angle_alpha   90.00
_cell.angle_beta   90.00
_cell.angle_gamma   90.00
#
_symmetry.space_group_name_H-M   'P 1'
#
loop_
_entity.id
_entity.type
_entity.pdbx_description
1 polymer ?
#
loop_
_entity_poly.entity_id
_entity_poly.type
_entity_poly.pdbx_seq_one_letter_code
_entity_poly.pdbx_strand_id
1 'polypeptide(L)'
;MTGSPFVSNLSLRNDLDIDSSATTTKYDALTDGMMVMRYLLGATGPALTRGVKSQSSLRTDCEIEAQLAVLRDTGKLDVDGTLPTRPESDGLLILRYLLGYRGSGLTQGITSVSPDTIESRILALLP
;
A
#
# COMPACT_ATOMS: atom_id res chain seq x y z
N MET A 1 33.95 15.01 5.94
CA MET A 1 34.06 14.21 4.71
C MET A 1 33.49 12.84 5.01
N THR A 2 32.33 12.59 4.41
CA THR A 2 31.68 11.29 4.12
C THR A 2 31.53 10.30 5.28
N GLY A 3 30.49 10.49 6.10
CA GLY A 3 29.80 9.36 6.70
C GLY A 3 29.09 8.61 5.58
N SER A 4 29.57 7.41 5.25
CA SER A 4 29.10 6.59 4.15
C SER A 4 27.58 6.41 4.16
N PRO A 5 26.97 6.42 2.96
CA PRO A 5 25.54 6.43 2.78
C PRO A 5 24.95 5.17 3.39
N PHE A 6 23.73 5.31 3.92
CA PHE A 6 22.77 4.23 4.14
C PHE A 6 23.17 3.01 3.30
N VAL A 7 23.76 2.00 3.95
CA VAL A 7 23.75 0.67 3.39
C VAL A 7 22.27 0.35 3.27
N SER A 8 21.74 0.57 2.07
CA SER A 8 20.46 0.08 1.61
C SER A 8 20.58 -1.43 1.64
N ASN A 9 20.50 -2.00 2.85
CA ASN A 9 20.23 -3.39 3.02
C ASN A 9 19.00 -3.62 2.16
N LEU A 10 19.11 -4.58 1.25
CA LEU A 10 18.04 -5.09 0.41
C LEU A 10 17.03 -5.82 1.33
N SER A 11 16.51 -5.09 2.32
CA SER A 11 15.48 -5.52 3.23
C SER A 11 14.26 -5.70 2.35
N LEU A 12 13.81 -6.95 2.25
CA LEU A 12 12.48 -7.37 1.86
C LEU A 12 11.48 -6.28 2.29
N ARG A 13 11.22 -5.30 1.42
CA ARG A 13 10.46 -4.10 1.80
C ARG A 13 9.00 -4.50 1.85
N ASN A 14 8.43 -4.55 3.05
CA ASN A 14 7.00 -4.75 3.25
C ASN A 14 6.28 -3.46 2.84
N ASP A 15 6.23 -3.21 1.53
CA ASP A 15 5.75 -1.95 0.99
C ASP A 15 4.27 -1.74 1.33
N LEU A 16 3.50 -2.83 1.45
CA LEU A 16 2.09 -2.77 1.83
C LEU A 16 1.83 -2.85 3.35
N ASP A 17 2.86 -3.00 4.17
CA ASP A 17 2.77 -2.81 5.62
C ASP A 17 3.00 -1.32 5.90
N ILE A 18 1.94 -0.53 5.80
CA ILE A 18 1.97 0.93 5.75
C ILE A 18 2.21 1.54 7.13
N ASP A 19 1.71 0.92 8.20
CA ASP A 19 1.94 1.36 9.57
C ASP A 19 3.07 0.60 10.28
N SER A 20 3.70 -0.37 9.60
CA SER A 20 4.78 -1.22 10.11
C SER A 20 4.32 -1.99 11.35
N SER A 21 3.11 -2.53 11.34
CA SER A 21 2.50 -3.18 12.50
C SER A 21 3.02 -4.60 12.74
N ALA A 22 2.59 -5.22 13.85
CA ALA A 22 3.01 -6.57 14.21
C ALA A 22 2.59 -7.62 13.16
N THR A 23 3.25 -8.79 13.17
CA THR A 23 3.06 -9.86 12.17
C THR A 23 1.60 -10.30 11.98
N THR A 24 0.76 -10.18 13.00
CA THR A 24 -0.67 -10.51 12.92
C THR A 24 -1.50 -9.53 12.11
N THR A 25 -1.03 -8.29 11.92
CA THR A 25 -1.72 -7.22 11.17
C THR A 25 -0.84 -6.64 10.05
N LYS A 26 0.27 -7.29 9.71
CA LYS A 26 1.32 -6.80 8.79
C LYS A 26 0.77 -6.33 7.43
N TYR A 27 -0.32 -6.92 6.95
CA TYR A 27 -0.97 -6.59 5.68
C TYR A 27 -2.48 -6.62 5.88
N ASP A 28 -3.00 -5.71 6.68
CA ASP A 28 -4.41 -5.72 7.05
C ASP A 28 -5.22 -4.74 6.20
N ALA A 29 -6.38 -5.20 5.70
CA ALA A 29 -7.21 -4.40 4.82
C ALA A 29 -7.78 -3.16 5.50
N LEU A 30 -8.14 -3.27 6.79
CA LEU A 30 -8.77 -2.21 7.56
C LEU A 30 -7.75 -1.22 8.11
N THR A 31 -6.47 -1.58 8.17
CA THR A 31 -5.36 -0.69 8.48
C THR A 31 -4.70 -0.18 7.20
N ASP A 32 -3.89 -1.01 6.53
CA ASP A 32 -3.02 -0.65 5.42
C ASP A 32 -3.82 -0.32 4.16
N GLY A 33 -4.77 -1.19 3.80
CA GLY A 33 -5.62 -0.99 2.62
C GLY A 33 -6.44 0.31 2.72
N MET A 34 -6.98 0.59 3.90
CA MET A 34 -7.71 1.83 4.17
C MET A 34 -6.80 3.07 4.18
N MET A 35 -5.56 2.96 4.67
CA MET A 35 -4.60 4.08 4.60
C MET A 35 -4.20 4.39 3.16
N VAL A 36 -3.94 3.37 2.32
CA VAL A 36 -3.70 3.55 0.88
C VAL A 36 -4.90 4.25 0.24
N MET A 37 -6.11 3.75 0.47
CA MET A 37 -7.33 4.33 -0.12
C MET A 37 -7.55 5.80 0.32
N ARG A 38 -7.41 6.08 1.62
CA ARG A 38 -7.55 7.45 2.17
C ARG A 38 -6.53 8.41 1.57
N TYR A 39 -5.28 7.98 1.47
CA TYR A 39 -4.22 8.79 0.88
C TYR A 39 -4.47 9.11 -0.59
N LEU A 40 -4.88 8.12 -1.39
CA LEU A 40 -5.22 8.33 -2.80
C LEU A 40 -6.45 9.22 -3.00
N LEU A 41 -7.37 9.25 -2.03
CA LEU A 41 -8.49 10.21 -1.97
C LEU A 41 -8.07 11.61 -1.48
N GLY A 42 -6.79 11.82 -1.16
CA GLY A 42 -6.23 13.11 -0.75
C GLY A 42 -6.28 13.37 0.77
N ALA A 43 -6.53 12.36 1.60
CA ALA A 43 -6.48 12.52 3.05
C ALA A 43 -5.02 12.58 3.54
N THR A 44 -4.76 13.52 4.45
CA THR A 44 -3.45 13.74 5.07
C THR A 44 -3.60 13.94 6.59
N GLY A 45 -2.48 13.88 7.32
CA GLY A 45 -2.47 14.08 8.77
C GLY A 45 -3.47 13.16 9.51
N PRO A 46 -4.23 13.65 10.50
CA PRO A 46 -5.13 12.79 11.28
C PRO A 46 -6.24 12.12 10.46
N ALA A 47 -6.64 12.68 9.32
CA ALA A 47 -7.67 12.07 8.47
C ALA A 47 -7.18 10.77 7.82
N LEU A 48 -5.87 10.64 7.61
CA LEU A 48 -5.24 9.45 7.06
C LEU A 48 -5.32 8.28 8.04
N THR A 49 -5.01 8.51 9.32
CA THR A 49 -4.74 7.44 10.31
C THR A 49 -5.85 7.21 11.32
N ARG A 50 -6.72 8.20 11.58
CA ARG A 50 -7.72 8.11 12.66
C ARG A 50 -8.66 6.92 12.49
N GLY A 51 -8.68 6.05 13.49
CA GLY A 51 -9.56 4.88 13.57
C GLY A 51 -9.16 3.70 12.67
N VAL A 52 -8.05 3.81 11.93
CA VAL A 52 -7.53 2.71 11.08
C VAL A 52 -6.12 2.30 11.45
N LYS A 53 -5.35 3.16 12.13
CA LYS A 53 -4.00 2.84 12.59
C LYS A 53 -4.00 1.73 13.65
N SER A 54 -3.16 0.72 13.45
CA SER A 54 -3.00 -0.37 14.41
C SER A 54 -2.46 0.15 15.73
N GLN A 55 -2.91 -0.45 16.84
CA GLN A 55 -2.31 -0.19 18.16
C GLN A 55 -0.84 -0.64 18.23
N SER A 56 -0.45 -1.56 17.35
CA SER A 56 0.93 -2.05 17.24
C SER A 56 1.75 -1.34 16.15
N SER A 57 1.21 -0.27 15.56
CA SER A 57 1.90 0.55 14.56
C SER A 57 3.24 1.05 15.08
N LEU A 58 4.31 0.83 14.31
CA LEU A 58 5.64 1.32 14.63
C LEU A 58 5.95 2.67 13.97
N ARG A 59 5.08 3.15 13.05
CA ARG A 59 5.22 4.47 12.41
C ARG A 59 4.36 5.55 13.08
N THR A 60 4.88 6.77 13.08
CA THR A 60 4.12 8.00 13.32
C THR A 60 3.25 8.35 12.11
N ASP A 61 2.29 9.25 12.28
CA ASP A 61 1.40 9.65 11.18
C ASP A 61 2.17 10.35 10.05
N CYS A 62 3.22 11.11 10.40
CA CYS A 62 4.14 11.71 9.44
C CYS A 62 4.93 10.65 8.66
N GLU A 63 5.42 9.61 9.33
CA GLU A 63 6.15 8.52 8.65
C GLU A 63 5.25 7.68 7.76
N ILE A 64 3.98 7.46 8.15
CA ILE A 64 2.96 6.81 7.32
C ILE A 64 2.73 7.61 6.03
N GLU A 65 2.50 8.92 6.16
CA GLU A 65 2.27 9.79 5.00
C GLU A 65 3.51 9.86 4.09
N ALA A 66 4.71 9.96 4.67
CA ALA A 66 5.97 9.93 3.92
C ALA A 66 6.18 8.60 3.18
N GLN A 67 5.87 7.46 3.82
CA GLN A 67 5.95 6.15 3.19
C GLN A 67 5.00 6.05 2.00
N LEU A 68 3.74 6.46 2.16
CA LEU A 68 2.75 6.46 1.09
C LEU A 68 3.15 7.37 -0.08
N ALA A 69 3.75 8.53 0.21
CA ALA A 69 4.33 9.40 -0.80
C ALA A 69 5.44 8.72 -1.60
N VAL A 70 6.37 8.05 -0.93
CA VAL A 70 7.43 7.29 -1.61
C VAL A 70 6.84 6.18 -2.48
N LEU A 71 5.86 5.43 -2.00
CA LEU A 71 5.25 4.34 -2.77
C LEU A 71 4.51 4.86 -4.01
N ARG A 72 3.76 5.95 -3.89
CA ARG A 72 3.10 6.62 -5.02
C ARG A 72 4.13 7.15 -6.02
N ASP A 73 5.11 7.91 -5.56
CA ASP A 73 6.05 8.62 -6.42
C ASP A 73 7.03 7.67 -7.12
N THR A 74 7.27 6.50 -6.55
CA THR A 74 8.02 5.40 -7.19
C THR A 74 7.16 4.47 -8.04
N GLY A 75 5.86 4.76 -8.19
CA GLY A 75 4.92 3.99 -9.00
C GLY A 75 4.56 2.62 -8.42
N LYS A 76 4.98 2.31 -7.19
CA LYS A 76 4.70 1.01 -6.55
C LYS A 76 3.22 0.79 -6.28
N LEU A 77 2.47 1.86 -6.05
CA LEU A 77 1.02 1.77 -5.88
C LEU A 77 0.28 1.62 -7.21
N ASP A 78 0.90 1.84 -8.37
CA ASP A 78 0.26 1.63 -9.69
C ASP A 78 0.26 0.13 -10.06
N VAL A 79 -0.72 -0.60 -9.54
CA VAL A 79 -0.83 -2.05 -9.70
C VAL A 79 -1.53 -2.42 -11.00
N ASP A 80 -2.36 -1.56 -11.58
CA ASP A 80 -2.94 -1.81 -12.90
C ASP A 80 -2.11 -1.24 -14.07
N GLY A 81 -1.15 -0.37 -13.80
CA GLY A 81 -0.20 0.14 -14.79
C GLY A 81 -0.79 1.28 -15.63
N THR A 82 -1.77 2.01 -15.10
CA THR A 82 -2.55 3.02 -15.83
C THR A 82 -2.26 4.46 -15.40
N LEU A 83 -1.03 4.72 -14.89
CA LEU A 83 -0.54 6.00 -14.37
C LEU A 83 -1.35 7.25 -14.83
N PRO A 84 -1.73 8.15 -13.91
CA PRO A 84 -1.33 8.21 -12.50
C PRO A 84 -2.02 7.15 -11.64
N THR A 85 -1.45 6.84 -10.46
CA THR A 85 -2.09 6.00 -9.44
C THR A 85 -3.43 6.59 -9.02
N ARG A 86 -4.49 5.78 -8.99
CA ARG A 86 -5.86 6.26 -8.67
C ARG A 86 -6.54 5.47 -7.55
N PRO A 87 -7.40 6.12 -6.75
CA PRO A 87 -8.17 5.43 -5.72
C PRO A 87 -9.18 4.43 -6.30
N GLU A 88 -9.87 4.78 -7.39
CA GLU A 88 -10.90 3.94 -8.00
C GLU A 88 -10.36 2.69 -8.74
N SER A 89 -9.07 2.68 -9.06
CA SER A 89 -8.38 1.51 -9.62
C SER A 89 -7.41 0.90 -8.63
N ASP A 90 -6.22 1.45 -8.50
CA ASP A 90 -5.13 0.89 -7.71
C ASP A 90 -5.48 0.73 -6.24
N GLY A 91 -6.05 1.78 -5.64
CA GLY A 91 -6.47 1.76 -4.24
C GLY A 91 -7.50 0.66 -3.98
N LEU A 92 -8.49 0.53 -4.88
CA LEU A 92 -9.51 -0.49 -4.77
C LEU A 92 -8.98 -1.91 -5.05
N LEU A 93 -8.04 -2.10 -5.98
CA LEU A 93 -7.40 -3.39 -6.25
C LEU A 93 -6.58 -3.86 -5.05
N ILE A 94 -5.77 -2.96 -4.47
CA ILE A 94 -5.00 -3.22 -3.25
C ILE A 94 -5.96 -3.58 -2.11
N LEU A 95 -7.01 -2.80 -1.88
CA LEU A 95 -7.99 -3.05 -0.83
C LEU A 95 -8.73 -4.38 -1.03
N ARG A 96 -9.20 -4.68 -2.26
CA ARG A 96 -9.85 -5.95 -2.59
C ARG A 96 -8.93 -7.13 -2.35
N TYR A 97 -7.66 -7.02 -2.75
CA TYR A 97 -6.69 -8.07 -2.50
C TYR A 97 -6.50 -8.34 -1.01
N LEU A 98 -6.33 -7.30 -0.19
CA LEU A 98 -6.18 -7.44 1.27
C LEU A 98 -7.45 -7.99 1.94
N LEU A 99 -8.63 -7.71 1.40
CA LEU A 99 -9.90 -8.32 1.82
C LEU A 99 -10.07 -9.78 1.39
N GLY A 100 -9.12 -10.35 0.65
CA GLY A 100 -9.13 -11.75 0.20
C GLY A 100 -9.81 -12.00 -1.15
N TYR A 101 -10.17 -10.95 -1.91
CA TYR A 101 -10.70 -11.13 -3.27
C TYR A 101 -9.59 -11.58 -4.22
N ARG A 102 -9.91 -12.56 -5.07
CA ARG A 102 -9.00 -13.15 -6.07
C ARG A 102 -9.73 -13.40 -7.38
N GLY A 103 -8.99 -13.73 -8.44
CA GLY A 103 -9.56 -14.02 -9.76
C GLY A 103 -10.42 -12.88 -10.28
N SER A 104 -11.56 -13.18 -10.91
CA SER A 104 -12.47 -12.15 -11.42
C SER A 104 -12.96 -11.18 -10.34
N GLY A 105 -13.17 -11.65 -9.10
CA GLY A 105 -13.59 -10.78 -8.00
C GLY A 105 -12.59 -9.67 -7.65
N LEU A 106 -11.30 -9.89 -7.94
CA LEU A 106 -10.27 -8.88 -7.77
C LEU A 106 -10.45 -7.72 -8.77
N THR A 107 -10.63 -8.03 -10.06
CA THR A 107 -10.54 -7.02 -11.13
C THR A 107 -11.87 -6.55 -11.71
N GLN A 108 -12.97 -7.26 -11.45
CA GLN A 108 -14.27 -6.99 -12.07
C GLN A 108 -14.72 -5.54 -11.87
N GLY A 109 -14.98 -4.87 -12.99
CA GLY A 109 -15.46 -3.49 -13.04
C GLY A 109 -14.40 -2.43 -12.73
N ILE A 110 -13.13 -2.82 -12.55
CA ILE A 110 -12.04 -1.90 -12.24
C ILE A 110 -11.09 -1.73 -13.42
N THR A 111 -10.61 -2.84 -13.99
CA THR A 111 -9.55 -2.83 -15.01
C THR A 111 -9.74 -3.97 -16.00
N SER A 112 -9.18 -3.83 -17.20
CA SER A 112 -9.09 -4.90 -18.20
C SER A 112 -7.84 -5.78 -18.03
N VAL A 113 -6.93 -5.42 -17.12
CA VAL A 113 -5.73 -6.22 -16.83
C VAL A 113 -6.14 -7.54 -16.17
N SER A 114 -5.47 -8.63 -16.53
CA SER A 114 -5.84 -9.96 -16.02
C SER A 114 -5.65 -10.06 -14.50
N PRO A 115 -6.52 -10.79 -13.78
CA PRO A 115 -6.36 -11.04 -12.36
C PRO A 115 -4.97 -11.52 -11.95
N ASP A 116 -4.40 -12.46 -12.71
CA ASP A 116 -3.08 -13.02 -12.42
C ASP A 116 -1.97 -11.96 -12.49
N THR A 117 -2.09 -11.01 -13.41
CA THR A 117 -1.12 -9.90 -13.54
C THR A 117 -1.26 -8.94 -12.37
N ILE A 118 -2.49 -8.58 -11.99
CA ILE A 118 -2.75 -7.73 -10.83
C ILE A 118 -2.24 -8.40 -9.54
N GLU A 119 -2.57 -9.66 -9.33
CA GLU A 119 -2.13 -10.43 -8.17
C GLU A 119 -0.59 -10.50 -8.11
N SER A 120 0.08 -10.78 -9.22
CA SER A 120 1.54 -10.80 -9.28
C SER A 120 2.17 -9.44 -8.90
N ARG A 121 1.55 -8.34 -9.33
CA ARG A 121 2.03 -6.98 -9.00
C ARG A 121 1.78 -6.63 -7.53
N ILE A 122 0.64 -7.02 -6.96
CA ILE A 122 0.36 -6.80 -5.53
C ILE A 122 1.26 -7.68 -4.67
N LEU A 123 1.50 -8.94 -5.05
CA LEU A 123 2.43 -9.85 -4.35
C LEU A 123 3.85 -9.29 -4.29
N ALA A 124 4.29 -8.54 -5.30
CA ALA A 124 5.59 -7.87 -5.28
C ALA A 124 5.72 -6.79 -4.17
N LEU A 125 4.60 -6.38 -3.56
CA LEU A 125 4.55 -5.43 -2.44
C LEU A 125 4.49 -6.14 -1.07
N LEU A 126 4.41 -7.47 -1.06
CA LEU A 126 4.19 -8.33 0.12
C LEU A 126 5.36 -9.33 0.29
N PRO A 127 6.48 -8.96 0.92
CA PRO A 127 7.53 -9.91 1.29
C PRO A 127 7.17 -10.86 2.43
#